data_AF-A0A644VNN2-F1
#
_entry.id   AF-A0A644VNN2-F1
#
_cell.length_a   1.000
_cell.length_b   1.000
_cell.length_c   1.000
_cell.angle_alpha   90.00
_cell.angle_beta   90.00
_cell.angle_gamma   90.00
#
_symmetry.space_group_name_H-M   'P 1'
#
loop_
_entity.id
_entity.type
_entity.pdbx_description
1 polymer ?
#
loop_
_entity_poly.entity_id
_entity_poly.type
_entity_poly.pdbx_seq_one_letter_code
_entity_poly.pdbx_strand_id
1 'polypeptide(L)'
;MDFSTLNRKYRQAKTARNGLAFVLAACLGIIFMLSFRISQENTQVVLIPSRVSDGMVARGAADIRYIEALSLDAVYAMYTISPNTVRYGREVIERISSAADRARLLDAYDDIADDIKLRRISTIFRPEKIEHNLGRLQVFVQGSLATYLDTTEVSSNPRRIMLTFVEEGSSTRLSRIELVEIEPK
;
A
#
# COMPACT_ATOMS: atom_id res chain seq x y z
N MET A 1 -66.66 30.00 6.11
CA MET A 1 -65.62 29.00 5.88
C MET A 1 -66.08 27.69 6.49
N ASP A 2 -66.22 26.65 5.68
CA ASP A 2 -66.88 25.41 6.08
C ASP A 2 -65.92 24.52 6.90
N PHE A 3 -66.27 24.23 8.14
CA PHE A 3 -65.46 23.49 9.13
C PHE A 3 -65.01 22.12 8.60
N SER A 4 -65.83 21.53 7.73
CA SER A 4 -65.58 20.26 7.04
C SER A 4 -64.36 20.33 6.11
N THR A 5 -64.20 21.43 5.37
CA THR A 5 -63.07 21.67 4.45
C THR A 5 -61.77 21.95 5.20
N LEU A 6 -61.84 22.60 6.36
CA LEU A 6 -60.70 22.88 7.22
C LEU A 6 -60.14 21.59 7.87
N ASN A 7 -61.02 20.71 8.35
CA ASN A 7 -60.64 19.42 8.93
C ASN A 7 -60.02 18.47 7.90
N ARG A 8 -60.51 18.48 6.65
CA ARG A 8 -59.93 17.70 5.54
C ARG A 8 -58.53 18.19 5.17
N LYS A 9 -58.32 19.52 5.06
CA LYS A 9 -56.99 20.12 4.83
C LYS A 9 -56.02 19.84 5.97
N TYR A 10 -56.48 19.89 7.21
CA TYR A 10 -55.68 19.58 8.40
C TYR A 10 -55.23 18.11 8.42
N ARG A 11 -56.13 17.17 8.13
CA ARG A 11 -55.77 15.74 8.03
C ARG A 11 -54.77 15.47 6.90
N GLN A 12 -54.96 16.08 5.74
CA GLN A 12 -54.02 15.98 4.60
C GLN A 12 -52.64 16.56 4.94
N ALA A 13 -52.57 17.69 5.63
CA ALA A 13 -51.31 18.28 6.08
C ALA A 13 -50.59 17.38 7.11
N LYS A 14 -51.34 16.74 8.01
CA LYS A 14 -50.80 15.81 9.01
C LYS A 14 -50.24 14.54 8.35
N THR A 15 -50.93 13.98 7.36
CA THR A 15 -50.45 12.81 6.61
C THR A 15 -49.24 13.15 5.76
N ALA A 16 -49.21 14.33 5.11
CA ALA A 16 -48.06 14.79 4.33
C ALA A 16 -46.83 15.03 5.22
N ARG A 17 -47.01 15.65 6.39
CA ARG A 17 -45.94 15.86 7.37
C ARG A 17 -45.36 14.52 7.88
N ASN A 18 -46.23 13.56 8.21
CA ASN A 18 -45.79 12.25 8.65
C ASN A 18 -45.08 11.46 7.54
N GLY A 19 -45.56 11.57 6.30
CA GLY A 19 -44.88 10.99 5.13
C GLY A 19 -43.50 11.59 4.90
N LEU A 20 -43.37 12.92 5.00
CA LEU A 20 -42.09 13.62 4.85
C LEU A 20 -41.10 13.25 5.97
N ALA A 21 -41.59 13.14 7.21
CA ALA A 21 -40.77 12.68 8.34
C ALA A 21 -40.26 11.24 8.13
N PHE A 22 -41.08 10.35 7.57
CA PHE A 22 -40.67 8.98 7.26
C PHE A 22 -39.59 8.94 6.17
N VAL A 23 -39.75 9.72 5.10
CA VAL A 23 -38.74 9.79 4.01
C VAL A 23 -37.41 10.34 4.53
N LEU A 24 -37.43 11.37 5.37
CA LEU A 24 -36.22 11.90 6.02
C LEU A 24 -35.53 10.85 6.90
N ALA A 25 -36.30 10.12 7.70
CA ALA A 25 -35.77 9.05 8.55
C ALA A 25 -35.15 7.91 7.71
N ALA A 26 -35.79 7.54 6.59
CA ALA A 26 -35.27 6.54 5.67
C ALA A 26 -33.95 6.98 5.02
N CYS A 27 -33.87 8.23 4.55
CA CYS A 27 -32.62 8.78 3.99
C CYS A 27 -31.48 8.78 5.01
N LEU A 28 -31.75 9.20 6.26
CA LEU A 28 -30.75 9.16 7.33
C LEU A 28 -30.30 7.72 7.64
N GLY A 29 -31.22 6.76 7.63
CA GLY A 29 -30.91 5.34 7.79
C GLY A 29 -29.98 4.82 6.69
N ILE A 30 -30.24 5.18 5.43
CA ILE A 30 -29.40 4.78 4.29
C ILE A 30 -27.99 5.37 4.41
N ILE A 31 -27.86 6.66 4.76
CA ILE A 31 -26.55 7.31 4.96
C ILE A 31 -25.78 6.62 6.08
N PHE A 32 -26.44 6.31 7.19
CA PHE A 32 -25.82 5.61 8.31
C PHE A 32 -25.33 4.21 7.92
N MET A 33 -26.15 3.46 7.19
CA MET A 33 -25.80 2.12 6.70
C MET A 33 -24.61 2.15 5.73
N LEU A 34 -24.56 3.15 4.84
CA LEU A 34 -23.43 3.37 3.94
C LEU A 34 -22.15 3.70 4.72
N SER A 35 -22.25 4.59 5.71
CA SER A 35 -21.12 4.98 6.57
C SER A 35 -20.58 3.81 7.39
N PHE A 36 -21.48 2.95 7.87
CA PHE A 36 -21.11 1.73 8.59
C PHE A 36 -20.42 0.71 7.67
N ARG A 37 -20.88 0.59 6.41
CA ARG A 37 -20.22 -0.26 5.40
C ARG A 37 -18.81 0.24 5.07
N ILE A 38 -18.65 1.54 4.84
CA ILE A 38 -17.34 2.16 4.60
C ILE A 38 -16.41 1.97 5.82
N SER A 39 -16.94 2.07 7.04
CA SER A 39 -16.15 1.80 8.24
C SER A 39 -15.69 0.34 8.37
N GLN A 40 -16.34 -0.61 7.69
CA GLN A 40 -15.93 -2.02 7.67
C GLN A 40 -15.03 -2.35 6.48
N GLU A 41 -15.01 -1.52 5.44
CA GLU A 41 -14.07 -1.65 4.34
C GLU A 41 -12.66 -1.28 4.84
N ASN A 42 -11.93 -2.30 5.29
CA ASN A 42 -10.48 -2.25 5.51
C ASN A 42 -9.78 -2.07 4.16
N THR A 43 -9.88 -0.89 3.58
CA THR A 43 -9.11 -0.50 2.41
C THR A 43 -7.70 -0.20 2.92
N GLN A 44 -6.86 -1.22 2.97
CA GLN A 44 -5.47 -1.09 3.38
C GLN A 44 -4.68 -0.42 2.25
N VAL A 45 -4.91 0.87 2.01
CA VAL A 45 -4.01 1.67 1.18
C VAL A 45 -2.80 1.99 2.04
N VAL A 46 -1.78 1.14 1.97
CA VAL A 46 -0.45 1.44 2.52
C VAL A 46 0.19 2.51 1.63
N LEU A 47 -0.20 3.76 1.86
CA LEU A 47 0.48 4.93 1.33
C LEU A 47 1.61 5.29 2.30
N ILE A 48 2.79 4.74 2.06
CA ILE A 48 4.04 5.24 2.66
C ILE A 48 4.81 5.97 1.56
N PRO A 49 4.55 7.27 1.34
CA PRO A 49 5.50 8.09 0.63
C PRO A 49 6.63 8.40 1.61
N SER A 50 7.66 7.55 1.65
CA SER A 50 8.96 8.04 2.07
C SER A 50 9.48 8.91 0.92
N ARG A 51 9.13 10.20 1.00
CA ARG A 51 9.96 11.23 0.42
C ARG A 51 11.26 11.19 1.21
N VAL A 52 12.14 10.24 0.88
CA VAL A 52 13.56 10.47 0.95
C VAL A 52 13.82 11.70 0.09
N SER A 53 13.64 12.86 0.70
CA SER A 53 14.05 14.14 0.16
C SER A 53 15.54 14.03 -0.06
N ASP A 54 16.03 14.53 -1.19
CA ASP A 54 17.46 14.63 -1.53
C ASP A 54 18.31 15.40 -0.48
N GLY A 55 17.72 15.80 0.65
CA GLY A 55 18.35 16.44 1.81
C GLY A 55 18.60 15.57 3.06
N MET A 56 18.30 14.26 3.07
CA MET A 56 18.81 13.39 4.15
C MET A 56 20.29 13.07 3.91
N VAL A 57 21.15 14.02 4.27
CA VAL A 57 22.61 13.83 4.29
C VAL A 57 22.97 13.26 5.66
N ALA A 58 23.33 11.99 5.71
CA ALA A 58 23.94 11.43 6.90
C ALA A 58 25.34 12.07 7.04
N ARG A 59 25.54 12.95 8.02
CA ARG A 59 26.88 13.42 8.37
C ARG A 59 27.69 12.23 8.87
N GLY A 60 28.51 11.64 8.01
CA GLY A 60 29.67 10.83 8.38
C GLY A 60 29.43 9.36 8.74
N ALA A 61 28.20 8.86 8.74
CA ALA A 61 27.88 7.43 8.83
C ALA A 61 26.43 7.25 8.39
N ALA A 62 26.15 6.31 7.47
CA ALA A 62 24.79 6.02 7.05
C ALA A 62 23.90 5.71 8.28
N ASP A 63 22.92 6.58 8.55
CA ASP A 63 21.99 6.39 9.67
C ASP A 63 21.25 5.07 9.44
N ILE A 64 21.25 4.19 10.44
CA ILE A 64 20.57 2.90 10.40
C ILE A 64 19.10 3.10 10.00
N ARG A 65 18.47 4.17 10.50
CA ARG A 65 17.09 4.53 10.20
C ARG A 65 16.89 4.94 8.74
N TYR A 66 17.88 5.58 8.14
CA TYR A 66 17.85 5.93 6.72
C TYR A 66 17.91 4.69 5.85
N ILE A 67 18.87 3.78 6.12
CA ILE A 67 18.99 2.53 5.37
C ILE A 67 17.74 1.67 5.57
N GLU A 68 17.18 1.63 6.79
CA GLU A 68 15.94 0.91 7.09
C GLU A 68 14.75 1.47 6.29
N ALA A 69 14.55 2.79 6.29
CA ALA A 69 13.49 3.42 5.50
C ALA A 69 13.65 3.14 4.00
N LEU A 70 14.87 3.26 3.47
CA LEU A 70 15.19 2.95 2.08
C LEU A 70 14.96 1.48 1.74
N SER A 71 15.24 0.59 2.71
CA SER A 71 15.01 -0.85 2.57
C SER A 71 13.52 -1.17 2.48
N LEU A 72 12.71 -0.57 3.33
CA LEU A 72 11.26 -0.74 3.30
C LEU A 72 10.66 -0.20 2.00
N ASP A 73 11.11 0.98 1.54
CA ASP A 73 10.70 1.53 0.25
C ASP A 73 11.02 0.58 -0.91
N ALA A 74 12.23 0.04 -0.95
CA ALA A 74 12.65 -0.91 -1.97
C ALA A 74 11.81 -2.19 -1.94
N VAL A 75 11.60 -2.76 -0.74
CA VAL A 75 10.81 -3.99 -0.57
C VAL A 75 9.36 -3.78 -0.97
N TYR A 76 8.73 -2.69 -0.54
CA TYR A 76 7.35 -2.40 -0.92
C TYR A 76 7.21 -2.10 -2.40
N ALA A 77 8.13 -1.32 -2.98
CA ALA A 77 8.13 -1.05 -4.41
C ALA A 77 8.22 -2.35 -5.22
N MET A 78 9.11 -3.28 -4.83
CA MET A 78 9.38 -4.51 -5.56
C MET A 78 8.35 -5.62 -5.34
N TYR A 79 7.78 -5.74 -4.13
CA TYR A 79 6.97 -6.91 -3.76
C TYR A 79 5.52 -6.60 -3.37
N THR A 80 5.14 -5.33 -3.24
CA THR A 80 3.74 -4.90 -3.06
C THR A 80 3.23 -4.25 -4.35
N ILE A 81 2.86 -5.09 -5.32
CA ILE A 81 2.52 -4.67 -6.68
C ILE A 81 1.15 -5.21 -7.07
N SER A 82 0.41 -4.41 -7.83
CA SER A 82 -0.80 -4.80 -8.58
C SER A 82 -0.64 -4.35 -10.03
N PRO A 83 -1.46 -4.84 -10.98
CA PRO A 83 -1.40 -4.42 -12.38
C PRO A 83 -1.53 -2.90 -12.57
N ASN A 84 -2.23 -2.23 -11.64
CA ASN A 84 -2.46 -0.78 -11.67
C ASN A 84 -1.35 0.05 -11.01
N THR A 85 -0.46 -0.57 -10.24
CA THR A 85 0.59 0.12 -9.46
C THR A 85 2.02 -0.14 -9.94
N VAL A 86 2.19 -0.92 -11.01
CA VAL A 86 3.50 -1.22 -11.61
C VAL A 86 4.33 0.04 -11.91
N ARG A 87 3.72 1.09 -12.46
CA ARG A 87 4.46 2.32 -12.78
C ARG A 87 5.06 2.97 -11.53
N TYR A 88 4.32 2.96 -10.41
CA TYR A 88 4.77 3.55 -9.16
C TYR A 88 6.00 2.81 -8.60
N GLY A 89 5.95 1.47 -8.56
CA GLY A 89 7.10 0.70 -8.07
C GLY A 89 8.34 0.92 -8.93
N ARG A 90 8.18 1.00 -10.26
CA ARG A 90 9.29 1.30 -11.18
C ARG A 90 9.95 2.64 -10.87
N GLU A 91 9.16 3.70 -10.72
CA GLU A 91 9.67 5.06 -10.40
C GLU A 91 10.42 5.08 -9.06
N VAL A 92 9.95 4.32 -8.06
CA VAL A 92 10.63 4.21 -6.76
C VAL A 92 11.96 3.48 -6.90
N ILE A 93 11.99 2.32 -7.58
CA ILE A 93 13.23 1.56 -7.81
C ILE A 93 14.23 2.42 -8.60
N GLU A 94 13.79 3.12 -9.64
CA GLU A 94 14.66 4.00 -10.43
C GLU A 94 15.32 5.09 -9.56
N ARG A 95 14.54 5.72 -8.68
CA ARG A 95 14.99 6.80 -7.79
C ARG A 95 16.04 6.32 -6.78
N ILE A 96 15.85 5.14 -6.19
CA ILE A 96 16.69 4.65 -5.08
C ILE A 96 17.91 3.85 -5.54
N SER A 97 17.90 3.36 -6.79
CA SER A 97 18.98 2.54 -7.35
C SER A 97 20.27 3.33 -7.57
N SER A 98 21.41 2.65 -7.37
CA SER A 98 22.74 3.15 -7.74
C SER A 98 22.81 3.35 -9.26
N ALA A 99 23.61 4.30 -9.74
CA ALA A 99 23.72 4.52 -11.18
C ALA A 99 24.26 3.30 -11.93
N ALA A 100 25.17 2.55 -11.29
CA ALA A 100 25.81 1.37 -11.88
C ALA A 100 24.86 0.15 -12.00
N ASP A 101 23.98 -0.08 -11.02
CA ASP A 101 23.11 -1.26 -10.98
C ASP A 101 21.67 -1.00 -11.40
N ARG A 102 21.30 0.26 -11.68
CA ARG A 102 19.92 0.66 -12.00
C ARG A 102 19.30 -0.16 -13.12
N ALA A 103 20.00 -0.35 -14.24
CA ALA A 103 19.48 -1.09 -15.38
C ALA A 103 19.06 -2.52 -14.97
N ARG A 104 19.95 -3.23 -14.28
CA ARG A 104 19.68 -4.59 -13.77
C ARG A 104 18.49 -4.63 -12.80
N LEU A 105 18.39 -3.66 -11.89
CA LEU A 105 17.28 -3.59 -10.92
C LEU A 105 15.95 -3.31 -11.61
N LEU A 106 15.97 -2.45 -12.64
CA LEU A 106 14.80 -2.12 -13.44
C LEU A 106 14.37 -3.27 -14.35
N ASP A 107 15.31 -4.05 -14.90
CA ASP A 107 15.00 -5.25 -15.68
C ASP A 107 14.35 -6.31 -14.78
N ALA A 108 14.92 -6.57 -13.61
CA ALA A 108 14.33 -7.48 -12.63
C ALA A 108 12.93 -7.03 -12.16
N TYR A 109 12.73 -5.71 -12.03
CA TYR A 109 11.41 -5.15 -11.73
C TYR A 109 10.41 -5.39 -12.86
N ASP A 110 10.82 -5.18 -14.11
CA ASP A 110 9.94 -5.33 -15.27
C ASP A 110 9.53 -6.79 -15.48
N ASP A 111 10.44 -7.75 -15.24
CA ASP A 111 10.11 -9.19 -15.27
C ASP A 111 9.02 -9.54 -14.25
N ILE A 112 9.14 -9.04 -13.01
CA ILE A 112 8.12 -9.23 -11.96
C ILE A 112 6.81 -8.56 -12.38
N ALA A 113 6.88 -7.31 -12.84
CA ALA A 113 5.71 -6.54 -13.23
C ALA A 113 4.93 -7.19 -14.38
N ASP A 114 5.63 -7.79 -15.33
CA ASP A 114 5.01 -8.48 -16.45
C ASP A 114 4.35 -9.79 -16.00
N ASP A 115 4.94 -10.57 -15.08
CA ASP A 115 4.26 -11.72 -14.46
C ASP A 115 2.97 -11.31 -13.75
N ILE A 116 3.03 -10.23 -12.95
CA ILE A 116 1.88 -9.68 -12.23
C ILE A 116 0.74 -9.30 -13.19
N LYS A 117 1.05 -8.59 -14.29
CA LYS A 117 0.07 -8.18 -15.29
C LYS A 117 -0.52 -9.38 -16.04
N LEU A 118 0.34 -10.31 -16.45
CA LEU A 118 -0.04 -11.45 -17.30
C LEU A 118 -0.96 -12.41 -16.52
N ARG A 119 -0.67 -12.63 -15.24
CA ARG A 119 -1.46 -13.48 -14.34
C ARG A 119 -2.62 -12.76 -13.65
N ARG A 120 -2.70 -11.43 -13.78
CA ARG A 120 -3.70 -10.56 -13.12
C ARG A 120 -3.77 -10.76 -11.62
N ILE A 121 -2.62 -11.01 -11.00
CA ILE A 121 -2.50 -11.16 -9.55
C ILE A 121 -2.12 -9.83 -8.90
N SER A 122 -2.23 -9.74 -7.59
CA SER A 122 -1.64 -8.66 -6.80
C SER A 122 -0.87 -9.26 -5.64
N THR A 123 0.25 -8.66 -5.26
CA THR A 123 1.07 -9.13 -4.15
C THR A 123 1.16 -8.08 -3.06
N ILE A 124 1.26 -8.54 -1.82
CA ILE A 124 1.48 -7.70 -0.64
C ILE A 124 2.57 -8.35 0.21
N PHE A 125 3.66 -7.62 0.42
CA PHE A 125 4.69 -8.02 1.37
C PHE A 125 4.43 -7.40 2.74
N ARG A 126 4.45 -8.22 3.79
CA ARG A 126 4.28 -7.80 5.18
C ARG A 126 5.57 -8.04 5.95
N PRO A 127 6.37 -7.00 6.24
CA PRO A 127 7.60 -7.15 7.01
C PRO A 127 7.27 -7.53 8.47
N GLU A 128 8.02 -8.49 9.01
CA GLU A 128 7.90 -8.98 10.39
C GLU A 128 9.17 -8.70 11.19
N LYS A 129 10.34 -8.82 10.55
CA LYS A 129 11.63 -8.62 11.19
C LYS A 129 12.61 -7.98 10.22
N ILE A 130 13.41 -7.04 10.72
CA ILE A 130 14.48 -6.39 9.98
C ILE A 130 15.79 -6.64 10.72
N GLU A 131 16.82 -7.08 9.99
CA GLU A 131 18.16 -7.29 10.51
C GLU A 131 19.16 -6.45 9.70
N HIS A 132 20.05 -5.76 10.39
CA HIS A 132 21.03 -4.88 9.76
C HIS A 132 22.43 -5.46 9.88
N ASN A 133 23.15 -5.51 8.76
CA ASN A 133 24.58 -5.77 8.71
C ASN A 133 25.29 -4.54 8.15
N LEU A 134 25.57 -3.59 9.05
CA LEU A 134 26.17 -2.30 8.69
C LEU A 134 27.60 -2.43 8.17
N GLY A 135 28.34 -3.47 8.58
CA GLY A 135 29.69 -3.73 8.10
C GLY A 135 29.75 -4.08 6.60
N ARG A 136 28.62 -4.53 6.02
CA ARG A 136 28.49 -4.84 4.59
C ARG A 136 27.44 -3.97 3.88
N LEU A 137 26.88 -2.97 4.57
CA LEU A 137 25.74 -2.18 4.09
C LEU A 137 24.60 -3.07 3.56
N GLN A 138 24.27 -4.12 4.31
CA GLN A 138 23.23 -5.08 3.98
C GLN A 138 22.08 -5.00 4.97
N VAL A 139 20.85 -5.13 4.47
CA VAL A 139 19.65 -5.26 5.28
C VAL A 139 18.90 -6.51 4.87
N PHE A 140 18.51 -7.32 5.84
CA PHE A 140 17.64 -8.45 5.64
C PHE A 140 16.25 -8.09 6.16
N VAL A 141 15.25 -8.17 5.28
CA VAL A 141 13.85 -7.99 5.63
C VAL A 141 13.16 -9.34 5.53
N GLN A 142 12.71 -9.86 6.67
CA GLN A 142 11.94 -11.09 6.74
C GLN A 142 10.45 -10.74 6.93
N GLY A 143 9.60 -11.47 6.24
CA GLY A 143 8.16 -11.28 6.32
C GLY A 143 7.39 -12.32 5.53
N SER A 144 6.12 -12.04 5.27
CA SER A 144 5.24 -12.87 4.47
C SER A 144 4.85 -12.16 3.17
N LEU A 145 4.93 -12.88 2.06
CA LEU A 145 4.46 -12.43 0.75
C LEU A 145 3.13 -13.12 0.44
N ALA A 146 2.05 -12.35 0.49
CA ALA A 146 0.73 -12.82 0.11
C ALA A 146 0.44 -12.45 -1.35
N THR A 147 -0.16 -13.39 -2.07
CA THR A 147 -0.63 -13.22 -3.44
C THR A 147 -2.15 -13.32 -3.47
N TYR A 148 -2.77 -12.38 -4.15
CA TYR A 148 -4.20 -12.25 -4.33
C TYR A 148 -4.55 -12.41 -5.80
N LEU A 149 -5.64 -13.13 -6.08
CA LEU A 149 -6.34 -13.09 -7.35
C LEU A 149 -7.68 -12.39 -7.09
N ASP A 150 -7.87 -11.23 -7.71
CA ASP A 150 -8.95 -10.30 -7.38
C ASP A 150 -8.98 -9.97 -5.87
N THR A 151 -9.94 -10.54 -5.13
CA THR A 151 -10.12 -10.33 -3.69
C THR A 151 -9.78 -11.55 -2.84
N THR A 152 -9.34 -12.65 -3.45
CA THR A 152 -9.09 -13.92 -2.76
C THR A 152 -7.60 -14.16 -2.62
N GLU A 153 -7.15 -14.40 -1.39
CA GLU A 153 -5.77 -14.82 -1.13
C GLU A 153 -5.56 -16.23 -1.68
N VAL A 154 -4.63 -16.38 -2.62
CA VAL A 154 -4.31 -17.67 -3.26
C VAL A 154 -3.07 -18.32 -2.67
N SER A 155 -2.16 -17.53 -2.10
CA SER A 155 -1.00 -18.05 -1.39
C SER A 155 -0.43 -17.01 -0.44
N SER A 156 0.20 -17.47 0.63
CA SER A 156 1.02 -16.65 1.52
C SER A 156 2.22 -17.47 1.95
N ASN A 157 3.41 -16.97 1.65
CA ASN A 157 4.65 -17.69 1.92
C ASN A 157 5.63 -16.79 2.68
N PRO A 158 6.37 -17.34 3.65
CA PRO A 158 7.46 -16.61 4.27
C PRO A 158 8.56 -16.35 3.23
N ARG A 159 9.10 -15.14 3.26
CA ARG A 159 10.18 -14.68 2.38
C ARG A 159 11.18 -13.86 3.19
N ARG A 160 12.47 -14.06 2.88
CA ARG A 160 13.55 -13.22 3.38
C ARG A 160 14.17 -12.52 2.19
N ILE A 161 14.28 -11.20 2.27
CA ILE A 161 14.81 -10.38 1.20
C ILE A 161 16.10 -9.75 1.70
N MET A 162 17.18 -9.92 0.94
CA MET A 162 18.44 -9.25 1.19
C MET A 162 18.55 -8.03 0.28
N LEU A 163 18.82 -6.89 0.88
CA LEU A 163 19.13 -5.64 0.18
C LEU A 163 20.58 -5.30 0.43
N THR A 164 21.32 -4.99 -0.64
CA THR A 164 22.69 -4.51 -0.56
C THR A 164 22.75 -3.08 -1.06
N PHE A 165 23.38 -2.23 -0.26
CA PHE A 165 23.54 -0.83 -0.56
C PHE A 165 25.00 -0.47 -0.82
N VAL A 166 25.20 0.61 -1.57
CA VAL A 166 26.51 1.19 -1.86
C VAL A 166 26.48 2.68 -1.56
N GLU A 167 27.63 3.24 -1.19
CA GLU A 167 27.78 4.69 -1.03
C GLU A 167 28.15 5.32 -2.38
N GLU A 168 27.37 6.31 -2.81
CA GLU A 168 27.54 7.03 -4.06
C GLU A 168 27.32 8.53 -3.82
N GLY A 169 28.35 9.35 -4.03
CA GLY A 169 28.24 10.81 -3.96
C GLY A 169 27.72 11.36 -2.62
N SER A 170 28.13 10.77 -1.49
CA SER A 170 27.63 11.07 -0.12
C SER A 170 26.20 10.59 0.20
N SER A 171 25.60 9.74 -0.64
CA SER A 171 24.29 9.13 -0.44
C SER A 171 24.41 7.60 -0.44
N THR A 172 23.50 6.90 0.25
CA THR A 172 23.40 5.44 0.19
C THR A 172 22.36 5.04 -0.85
N ARG A 173 22.72 4.17 -1.78
CA ARG A 173 21.89 3.75 -2.92
C ARG A 173 21.74 2.24 -2.98
N LEU A 174 20.60 1.77 -3.47
CA LEU A 174 20.32 0.35 -3.64
C LEU A 174 21.15 -0.20 -4.81
N SER A 175 21.97 -1.22 -4.56
CA SER A 175 22.75 -1.91 -5.59
C SER A 175 22.09 -3.24 -6.01
N ARG A 176 21.46 -3.93 -5.06
CA ARG A 176 20.97 -5.29 -5.26
C ARG A 176 19.84 -5.62 -4.31
N ILE A 177 18.84 -6.34 -4.82
CA ILE A 177 17.74 -6.91 -4.06
C ILE A 177 17.57 -8.38 -4.47
N GLU A 178 17.62 -9.28 -3.50
CA GLU A 178 17.61 -10.73 -3.74
C GLU A 178 16.66 -11.42 -2.76
N LEU A 179 15.88 -12.39 -3.27
CA LEU A 179 15.12 -13.32 -2.43
C LEU A 179 16.09 -14.38 -1.89
N VAL A 180 16.16 -14.48 -0.57
CA VAL A 180 16.90 -15.52 0.14
C VAL A 180 15.89 -16.59 0.53
N GLU A 181 16.12 -17.81 0.10
CA GLU A 181 15.30 -18.95 0.50
C GLU A 181 15.38 -19.13 2.02
N ILE A 182 14.21 -19.28 2.66
CA ILE A 182 14.12 -19.66 4.06
C ILE A 182 14.01 -21.18 4.05
N GLU A 183 15.04 -21.88 4.52
CA GLU A 183 14.93 -23.32 4.76
C GLU A 183 13.76 -23.56 5.74
N PRO A 184 12.79 -24.43 5.39
CA PRO A 184 11.76 -24.82 6.33
C PRO A 184 12.44 -25.56 7.49
N LYS A 185 12.23 -25.07 8.72
CA LYS A 185 12.59 -25.78 9.94
C LYS A 185 11.75 -27.02 10.13
#